data_AF-G4A815-F1
#
_entry.id   AF-G4A815-F1
#
_cell.length_a   1.000
_cell.length_b   1.000
_cell.length_c   1.000
_cell.angle_alpha   90.00
_cell.angle_beta   90.00
_cell.angle_gamma   90.00
#
_symmetry.space_group_name_H-M   'P 1'
#
loop_
_entity.id
_entity.type
_entity.pdbx_description
1 polymer ?
#
loop_
_entity_poly.entity_id
_entity_poly.type
_entity_poly.pdbx_seq_one_letter_code
_entity_poly.pdbx_strand_id
1 'polypeptide(L)' 'MLDNDLLYLTHEQQQLAVEKIQELMAQGVGSGEAIARVAKQLRKQNRADKAKEK' A
#
# COMPACT_ATOMS: atom_id res chain seq x y z
N MET A 1 2.27 18.60 14.70
CA MET A 1 2.26 17.13 14.76
C MET A 1 1.59 16.63 13.49
N LEU A 2 2.37 16.42 12.43
CA LEU A 2 1.86 16.14 11.07
C LEU A 2 2.58 14.92 10.47
N ASP A 3 2.99 13.98 11.33
CA ASP A 3 3.96 12.92 11.00
C ASP A 3 3.39 11.50 11.14
N ASN A 4 2.09 11.33 11.39
CA ASN A 4 1.49 10.01 11.65
C ASN A 4 0.84 9.35 10.41
N ASP A 5 0.88 10.01 9.24
CA ASP A 5 0.28 9.51 7.99
C ASP A 5 1.32 9.14 6.91
N LEU A 6 2.62 9.35 7.19
CA LEU A 6 3.69 8.76 6.40
C LEU A 6 3.72 7.25 6.70
N LEU A 7 3.12 6.46 5.81
CA LEU A 7 3.33 5.01 5.83
C LEU A 7 4.84 4.77 5.60
N TYR A 8 5.58 4.53 6.68
CA TYR A 8 6.89 3.91 6.59
C TYR A 8 6.69 2.47 6.13
N LEU A 9 6.68 2.28 4.82
CA LEU A 9 6.59 0.97 4.18
C LEU A 9 7.95 0.29 4.29
N THR A 10 7.95 -0.98 4.64
CA THR A 10 9.16 -1.81 4.51
C THR A 10 9.55 -1.93 3.04
N HIS A 11 10.82 -2.23 2.74
CA HIS A 11 11.26 -2.47 1.35
C HIS A 11 10.41 -3.53 0.64
N GLU A 12 9.97 -4.56 1.37
CA GLU A 12 9.10 -5.62 0.86
C GLU A 12 7.69 -5.09 0.53
N GLN A 13 7.11 -4.27 1.40
CA GLN A 13 5.80 -3.64 1.15
C GLN A 13 5.86 -2.67 -0.04
N GLN A 14 6.98 -1.98 -0.25
CA GLN A 14 7.18 -1.14 -1.44
C GLN A 14 7.22 -1.97 -2.72
N GLN A 15 7.93 -3.10 -2.73
CA GLN A 15 7.98 -4.00 -3.89
C GLN A 15 6.61 -4.59 -4.22
N LEU A 16 5.90 -5.10 -3.20
CA LEU A 16 4.54 -5.60 -3.35
C LEU A 16 3.59 -4.53 -3.90
N ALA A 17 3.75 -3.27 -3.46
CA ALA A 17 2.95 -2.16 -3.97
C ALA A 17 3.17 -1.93 -5.47
N VAL A 18 4.42 -1.98 -5.92
CA VAL A 18 4.78 -1.80 -7.33
C VAL A 18 4.24 -2.94 -8.19
N GLU A 19 4.42 -4.19 -7.78
CA GLU A 19 3.87 -5.35 -8.50
C GLU A 19 2.35 -5.26 -8.61
N LYS A 20 1.67 -4.89 -7.52
CA LYS A 20 0.20 -4.80 -7.51
C LYS A 20 -0.31 -3.68 -8.43
N ILE A 21 0.38 -2.55 -8.49
CA ILE A 21 0.05 -1.47 -9.43
C ILE A 21 0.25 -1.96 -10.87
N GLN A 22 1.36 -2.63 -11.17
CA GLN A 22 1.63 -3.18 -12.51
C GLN A 22 0.61 -4.24 -12.92
N GLU A 23 0.23 -5.14 -12.02
CA GLU A 23 -0.81 -6.15 -12.23
C GLU A 23 -2.16 -5.49 -12.57
N LEU A 24 -2.55 -4.48 -11.80
CA LEU A 24 -3.79 -3.74 -12.04
C LEU A 24 -3.75 -2.97 -13.37
N MET A 25 -2.62 -2.35 -13.72
CA MET A 25 -2.46 -1.69 -15.02
C MET A 25 -2.53 -2.70 -16.18
N ALA A 26 -1.95 -3.89 -16.03
CA ALA A 26 -2.05 -4.96 -17.03
C ALA A 26 -3.50 -5.46 -17.22
N GLN A 27 -4.33 -5.36 -16.18
CA GLN A 27 -5.78 -5.63 -16.25
C GLN A 27 -6.58 -4.47 -16.87
N GLY A 28 -5.93 -3.37 -17.26
CA GLY A 28 -6.58 -2.18 -17.82
C GLY A 28 -7.10 -1.19 -16.77
N VAL A 29 -6.72 -1.34 -15.50
CA VAL A 29 -7.07 -0.38 -14.44
C VAL A 29 -6.22 0.88 -14.61
N GLY A 30 -6.85 2.05 -14.58
CA GLY A 30 -6.15 3.33 -14.64
C GLY A 30 -5.18 3.50 -13.46
N SER A 31 -4.00 4.07 -13.71
CA SER A 31 -2.93 4.18 -12.72
C SER A 31 -3.36 4.84 -11.42
N GLY A 32 -4.24 5.85 -11.46
CA GLY A 32 -4.78 6.50 -10.26
C GLY A 32 -5.64 5.58 -9.40
N GLU A 33 -6.48 4.75 -10.02
CA GLU A 33 -7.30 3.77 -9.30
C GLU A 33 -6.46 2.62 -8.76
N ALA A 34 -5.44 2.18 -9.52
CA ALA A 34 -4.50 1.17 -9.07
C ALA A 34 -3.75 1.63 -7.80
N ILE A 35 -3.22 2.85 -7.82
CA ILE A 35 -2.52 3.45 -6.65
C ILE A 35 -3.48 3.56 -5.46
N ALA A 36 -4.72 4.01 -5.66
CA ALA A 36 -5.70 4.14 -4.58
C ALA A 36 -6.03 2.78 -3.93
N ARG A 37 -6.21 1.73 -4.73
CA ARG A 37 -6.45 0.36 -4.26
C ARG A 37 -5.28 -0.15 -3.42
N VAL A 38 -4.07 0.02 -3.91
CA VAL A 38 -2.84 -0.40 -3.22
C VAL A 38 -2.61 0.39 -1.94
N ALA A 39 -2.76 1.72 -1.97
CA ALA A 39 -2.64 2.56 -0.77
C ALA A 39 -3.64 2.17 0.32
N LYS A 40 -4.89 1.81 -0.05
CA LYS A 40 -5.90 1.30 0.88
C LYS A 40 -5.48 -0.04 1.50
N GLN A 41 -4.90 -0.92 0.69
CA GLN A 41 -4.44 -2.23 1.15
C GLN A 41 -3.23 -2.12 2.09
N LEU A 42 -2.26 -1.27 1.75
CA LEU A 42 -1.10 -0.97 2.59
C LEU A 42 -1.50 -0.35 3.92
N ARG A 43 -2.46 0.59 3.94
CA ARG A 43 -3.02 1.15 5.19
C ARG A 43 -3.71 0.10 6.06
N LYS A 44 -4.34 -0.91 5.46
CA LYS A 44 -4.98 -2.00 6.19
C LYS A 44 -3.94 -2.95 6.78
N GLN A 45 -2.90 -3.30 6.01
CA GLN A 45 -1.79 -4.12 6.48
C GLN A 45 -1.02 -3.43 7.62
N ASN A 46 -0.62 -2.17 7.42
CA ASN A 46 0.15 -1.42 8.43
C ASN A 46 -0.62 -1.28 9.77
N ARG A 47 -1.95 -1.12 9.72
CA ARG A 47 -2.79 -1.17 10.93
C ARG A 47 -2.88 -2.55 11.56
N ALA A 48 -2.92 -3.61 10.76
CA ALA A 48 -2.92 -4.98 11.26
C ALA A 48 -1.57 -5.36 11.90
N ASP A 49 -0.46 -4.92 11.30
CA ASP A 49 0.88 -5.16 11.82
C ASP A 49 1.07 -4.44 13.17
N LYS A 50 0.67 -3.16 13.28
CA LYS A 50 0.64 -2.43 14.57
C LYS A 50 -0.28 -3.07 15.61
N ALA A 51 -1.32 -3.78 15.20
CA ALA A 51 -2.23 -4.46 16.12
C ALA A 51 -1.72 -5.84 16.57
N LYS A 52 -0.81 -6.46 15.80
CA LYS A 52 -0.16 -7.73 16.16
C LYS A 52 1.07 -7.56 17.07
N GLU A 53 1.61 -6.35 17.15
CA GLU A 53 2.74 -6.01 18.04
C GLU A 53 2.28 -5.59 19.46
N LYS A 54 0.97 -5.66 19.76
CA LYS A 54 0.40 -5.43 21.10
C LYS A 54 -0.09 -6.73 21.73
#